data_AF-A0A9X9C6F0-F1
#
_entry.id   AF-A0A9X9C6F0-F1
#
_cell.length_a   1.000
_cell.length_b   1.000
_cell.length_c   1.000
_cell.angle_alpha   90.00
_cell.angle_beta   90.00
_cell.angle_gamma   90.00
#
_symmetry.space_group_name_H-M   'P 1'
#
loop_
_entity.id
_entity.type
_entity.pdbx_description
1 polymer ?
#
loop_
_entity_poly.entity_id
_entity_poly.type
_entity_poly.pdbx_seq_one_letter_code
_entity_poly.pdbx_strand_id
1 'polypeptide(L)'
;PESYVVYQESNGWLDLGNGQWVYNDPSYINFVKTSNSDGSPIGVAYIQGMNVNLRSGPSTTSAVIRQLNSPESYLVYINENGWLNLGGNQWVYNDPSYIKYTQY
;
A
#
# COMPACT_ATOMS: atom_id res chain seq x y z
N PRO A 1 -17.01 9.03 5.23
CA PRO A 1 -17.67 7.79 4.78
C PRO A 1 -17.73 7.80 3.25
N GLU A 2 -17.55 6.62 2.63
CA GLU A 2 -17.56 6.38 1.17
C GLU A 2 -16.54 7.16 0.31
N SER A 3 -15.85 6.43 -0.58
CA SER A 3 -14.80 6.91 -1.50
C SER A 3 -14.66 5.91 -2.65
N TYR A 4 -14.66 6.36 -3.92
CA TYR A 4 -14.79 5.45 -5.07
C TYR A 4 -13.99 5.86 -6.33
N VAL A 5 -12.94 5.09 -6.70
CA VAL A 5 -12.41 4.84 -8.07
C VAL A 5 -11.50 3.57 -8.05
N VAL A 6 -11.88 2.33 -8.38
CA VAL A 6 -13.19 1.70 -8.65
C VAL A 6 -13.73 1.82 -10.11
N TYR A 7 -12.98 1.27 -11.09
CA TYR A 7 -13.39 0.99 -12.49
C TYR A 7 -12.44 -0.04 -13.19
N GLN A 8 -12.32 -1.32 -12.81
CA GLN A 8 -13.13 -2.16 -11.94
C GLN A 8 -12.23 -3.21 -11.29
N GLU A 9 -12.50 -3.53 -10.03
CA GLU A 9 -12.11 -4.80 -9.44
C GLU A 9 -13.00 -5.91 -10.03
N SER A 10 -12.50 -7.14 -10.07
CA SER A 10 -13.35 -8.34 -10.28
C SER A 10 -14.24 -8.55 -9.05
N ASN A 11 -14.64 -9.78 -8.67
CA ASN A 11 -15.37 -10.03 -7.37
C ASN A 11 -14.30 -10.85 -6.53
N GLY A 12 -13.66 -10.31 -5.49
CA GLY A 12 -13.67 -8.90 -5.01
C GLY A 12 -14.86 -8.54 -4.11
N TRP A 13 -15.72 -7.55 -4.39
CA TRP A 13 -15.97 -6.87 -5.67
C TRP A 13 -16.06 -5.33 -5.61
N LEU A 14 -15.56 -4.63 -6.65
CA LEU A 14 -15.59 -3.16 -6.81
C LEU A 14 -15.47 -2.70 -8.30
N ASP A 15 -16.47 -2.95 -9.13
CA ASP A 15 -16.79 -2.01 -10.23
C ASP A 15 -17.70 -0.89 -9.71
N LEU A 16 -17.55 0.34 -10.18
CA LEU A 16 -18.60 1.36 -10.12
C LEU A 16 -18.73 2.19 -11.41
N GLY A 17 -18.53 1.58 -12.59
CA GLY A 17 -19.37 1.91 -13.75
C GLY A 17 -18.86 1.53 -15.14
N ASN A 18 -19.72 1.48 -16.15
CA ASN A 18 -21.17 1.76 -16.09
C ASN A 18 -22.01 0.46 -15.99
N GLY A 19 -21.48 -0.55 -15.29
CA GLY A 19 -22.22 -1.73 -14.81
C GLY A 19 -22.55 -1.68 -13.31
N GLN A 20 -21.60 -1.22 -12.50
CA GLN A 20 -21.64 -1.02 -11.04
C GLN A 20 -21.86 -2.27 -10.18
N TRP A 21 -20.76 -2.80 -9.59
CA TRP A 21 -20.74 -4.05 -8.82
C TRP A 21 -19.81 -4.00 -7.61
N VAL A 22 -20.39 -3.78 -6.42
CA VAL A 22 -19.68 -3.83 -5.13
C VAL A 22 -20.07 -5.06 -4.29
N TYR A 23 -19.05 -5.79 -3.82
CA TYR A 23 -19.06 -6.70 -2.68
C TYR A 23 -17.67 -6.80 -1.98
N ASN A 24 -16.82 -5.77 -2.01
CA ASN A 24 -15.58 -5.76 -1.20
C ASN A 24 -15.92 -5.41 0.27
N ASP A 25 -16.87 -6.16 0.83
CA ASP A 25 -17.34 -6.15 2.22
C ASP A 25 -16.13 -6.24 3.15
N PRO A 26 -15.60 -5.10 3.63
CA PRO A 26 -16.52 -3.86 5.12
C PRO A 26 -17.80 -3.05 4.98
N SER A 27 -18.68 -3.06 5.99
CA SER A 27 -18.67 -3.85 7.23
C SER A 27 -17.39 -3.83 8.10
N TYR A 28 -16.28 -4.60 7.99
CA TYR A 28 -15.49 -5.43 7.01
C TYR A 28 -14.62 -4.93 5.65
N ILE A 29 -14.63 -3.17 4.16
CA ILE A 29 -14.92 -1.69 3.83
C ILE A 29 -13.77 -0.73 4.24
N ASN A 30 -12.55 -0.95 3.71
CA ASN A 30 -11.40 -0.04 3.78
C ASN A 30 -10.47 -0.27 2.57
N PHE A 31 -10.97 -0.01 1.37
CA PHE A 31 -10.23 -0.22 0.12
C PHE A 31 -9.13 0.84 -0.07
N VAL A 32 -7.88 0.43 0.14
CA VAL A 32 -6.70 1.20 -0.28
C VAL A 32 -5.79 0.27 -1.08
N LYS A 33 -5.87 0.39 -2.41
CA LYS A 33 -4.83 -0.05 -3.35
C LYS A 33 -4.55 1.11 -4.31
N THR A 34 -3.31 1.59 -4.35
CA THR A 34 -2.88 2.64 -5.27
C THR A 34 -1.62 2.18 -6.00
N SER A 35 -1.60 2.31 -7.33
CA SER A 35 -0.50 1.93 -8.21
C SER A 35 -0.77 2.49 -9.61
N ASN A 36 0.24 3.01 -10.30
CA ASN A 36 0.08 3.46 -11.69
C ASN A 36 0.12 2.26 -12.65
N SER A 37 -0.70 2.28 -13.70
CA SER A 37 -0.84 1.16 -14.65
C SER A 37 0.38 0.92 -15.54
N ASP A 38 1.30 1.89 -15.61
CA ASP A 38 2.60 1.81 -16.28
C ASP A 38 3.73 1.29 -15.36
N GLY A 39 3.42 1.04 -14.08
CA GLY A 39 4.41 0.65 -13.07
C GLY A 39 5.29 1.79 -12.56
N SER A 40 4.97 3.05 -12.87
CA SER A 40 5.68 4.21 -12.31
C SER A 40 5.41 4.38 -10.81
N PRO A 41 6.33 5.01 -10.04
CA PRO A 41 6.14 5.20 -8.61
C PRO A 41 5.00 6.20 -8.30
N ILE A 42 4.29 5.95 -7.20
CA ILE A 42 3.20 6.77 -6.68
C ILE A 42 3.62 7.72 -5.53
N GLY A 43 4.89 7.72 -5.13
CA GLY A 43 5.38 8.56 -4.05
C GLY A 43 6.74 8.15 -3.48
N VAL A 44 7.06 8.72 -2.31
CA VAL A 44 8.29 8.47 -1.55
C VAL A 44 7.97 8.17 -0.08
N ALA A 45 8.56 7.11 0.46
CA ALA A 45 8.56 6.78 1.88
C ALA A 45 9.90 7.20 2.50
N TYR A 46 9.86 8.08 3.50
CA TYR A 46 11.02 8.50 4.28
C TYR A 46 11.01 7.77 5.62
N ILE A 47 12.07 7.00 5.91
CA ILE A 47 12.24 6.27 7.17
C ILE A 47 12.75 7.22 8.25
N GLN A 48 11.99 7.34 9.34
CA GLN A 48 12.29 8.22 10.47
C GLN A 48 12.57 7.45 11.77
N GLY A 49 12.06 6.22 11.89
CA GLY A 49 12.40 5.31 12.99
C GLY A 49 13.67 4.49 12.75
N MET A 50 13.97 3.59 13.68
CA MET A 50 15.08 2.64 13.64
C MET A 50 14.54 1.21 13.67
N ASN A 51 15.29 0.26 13.10
CA ASN A 51 14.97 -1.17 13.03
C ASN A 51 13.59 -1.49 12.39
N VAL A 52 13.14 -0.65 11.45
CA VAL A 52 11.85 -0.78 10.78
C VAL A 52 11.85 -2.00 9.85
N ASN A 53 10.95 -2.95 10.06
CA ASN A 53 11.00 -4.24 9.38
C ASN A 53 10.55 -4.17 7.91
N LEU A 54 11.48 -4.43 6.97
CA LEU A 54 11.18 -4.70 5.58
C LEU A 54 10.86 -6.19 5.40
N ARG A 55 9.76 -6.51 4.70
CA ARG A 55 9.21 -7.86 4.60
C ARG A 55 9.00 -8.36 3.18
N SER A 56 8.97 -9.68 3.03
CA SER A 56 8.66 -10.40 1.78
C SER A 56 7.16 -10.48 1.43
N GLY A 57 6.36 -9.50 1.87
CA GLY A 57 4.93 -9.41 1.59
C GLY A 57 4.22 -8.39 2.47
N PRO A 58 3.01 -7.92 2.10
CA PRO A 58 2.23 -6.93 2.84
C PRO A 58 1.49 -7.57 4.03
N SER A 59 2.25 -8.17 4.96
CA SER A 59 1.69 -8.82 6.16
C SER A 59 2.69 -8.83 7.31
N THR A 60 2.19 -8.75 8.54
CA THR A 60 2.96 -8.95 9.78
C THR A 60 3.48 -10.40 9.92
N THR A 61 2.90 -11.35 9.19
CA THR A 61 3.36 -12.75 9.11
C THR A 61 4.40 -13.01 8.02
N SER A 62 4.59 -12.10 7.05
CA SER A 62 5.63 -12.23 6.03
C SER A 62 7.03 -12.09 6.64
N ALA A 63 7.99 -12.87 6.16
CA ALA A 63 9.34 -12.91 6.71
C ALA A 63 10.02 -11.53 6.64
N VAL A 64 10.70 -11.13 7.71
CA VAL A 64 11.57 -9.94 7.72
C VAL A 64 12.83 -10.27 6.93
N ILE A 65 13.06 -9.52 5.85
CA ILE A 65 14.20 -9.70 4.94
C ILE A 65 15.33 -8.70 5.21
N ARG A 66 15.01 -7.55 5.82
CA ARG A 66 15.95 -6.50 6.23
C ARG A 66 15.29 -5.61 7.28
N GLN A 67 16.09 -4.85 8.03
CA GLN A 67 15.62 -3.72 8.83
C GLN A 67 16.14 -2.41 8.25
N LEU A 68 15.27 -1.40 8.19
CA LEU A 68 15.53 -0.05 7.70
C LEU A 68 15.73 0.90 8.88
N ASN A 69 16.49 1.96 8.66
CA ASN A 69 16.81 2.96 9.66
C ASN A 69 16.71 4.38 9.07
N SER A 70 16.50 5.37 9.94
CA SER A 70 16.66 6.77 9.56
C SER A 70 18.12 7.05 9.16
N PRO A 71 18.40 7.82 8.09
CA PRO A 71 17.46 8.59 7.26
C PRO A 71 17.19 7.97 5.88
N GLU A 72 17.04 6.64 5.77
CA GLU A 72 16.76 5.99 4.47
C GLU A 72 15.47 6.50 3.82
N SER A 73 15.41 6.51 2.48
CA SER A 73 14.21 6.90 1.72
C SER A 73 14.04 6.08 0.45
N TYR A 74 12.81 5.71 0.12
CA TYR A 74 12.49 4.77 -0.96
C TYR A 74 11.33 5.26 -1.83
N LEU A 75 11.40 4.96 -3.13
CA LEU A 75 10.25 5.08 -4.03
C LEU A 75 9.16 4.07 -3.62
N VAL A 76 7.90 4.50 -3.69
CA VAL A 76 6.73 3.66 -3.43
C VAL A 76 6.05 3.35 -4.75
N TYR A 77 5.84 2.07 -5.04
CA TYR A 77 5.19 1.60 -6.28
C TYR A 77 3.73 1.17 -6.07
N ILE A 78 3.44 0.65 -4.87
CA ILE A 78 2.10 0.22 -4.47
C ILE A 78 1.89 0.67 -3.02
N ASN A 79 0.73 1.27 -2.73
CA ASN A 79 0.21 1.41 -1.37
C ASN A 79 -0.98 0.47 -1.25
N GLU A 80 -0.91 -0.55 -0.39
CA GLU A 80 -1.93 -1.60 -0.28
C GLU A 80 -2.14 -2.02 1.18
N ASN A 81 -3.37 -1.89 1.69
CA ASN A 81 -3.77 -2.31 3.04
C ASN A 81 -2.84 -1.82 4.18
N GLY A 82 -2.31 -0.60 4.04
CA GLY A 82 -1.38 -0.01 5.01
C GLY A 82 0.09 -0.44 4.83
N TRP A 83 0.44 -1.07 3.71
CA TRP A 83 1.81 -1.43 3.35
C TRP A 83 2.28 -0.67 2.11
N LEU A 84 3.54 -0.21 2.12
CA LEU A 84 4.19 0.44 1.00
C LEU A 84 5.16 -0.55 0.33
N ASN A 85 4.99 -0.77 -0.97
CA ASN A 85 5.91 -1.56 -1.79
C ASN A 85 7.10 -0.70 -2.24
N LEU A 86 8.30 -1.12 -1.89
CA LEU A 86 9.55 -0.39 -2.16
C LEU A 86 10.33 -0.96 -3.37
N GLY A 87 9.63 -1.65 -4.28
CA GLY A 87 10.17 -2.30 -5.47
C GLY A 87 10.34 -3.81 -5.30
N GLY A 88 9.83 -4.58 -6.26
CA GLY A 88 9.81 -6.06 -6.19
C GLY A 88 8.85 -6.55 -5.11
N ASN A 89 9.20 -7.65 -4.42
CA ASN A 89 8.41 -8.15 -3.28
C ASN A 89 8.97 -7.67 -1.94
N GLN A 90 9.09 -6.35 -1.78
CA GLN A 90 9.67 -5.70 -0.60
C GLN A 90 8.66 -4.70 -0.01
N TRP A 91 8.22 -4.92 1.21
CA TRP A 91 7.09 -4.20 1.81
C TRP A 91 7.40 -3.69 3.21
N VAL A 92 6.93 -2.48 3.54
CA VAL A 92 7.04 -1.88 4.88
C VAL A 92 5.67 -1.38 5.35
N TYR A 93 5.38 -1.50 6.65
CA TYR A 93 4.12 -1.05 7.22
C TYR A 93 4.12 0.47 7.40
N ASN A 94 3.04 1.14 6.99
CA ASN A 94 2.94 2.60 6.88
C ASN A 94 2.46 3.23 8.20
N ASP A 95 3.33 3.27 9.20
CA ASP A 95 3.05 3.87 10.51
C ASP A 95 3.63 5.30 10.60
N PRO A 96 2.82 6.35 10.80
CA PRO A 96 3.29 7.72 10.98
C PRO A 96 4.27 7.94 12.15
N SER A 97 4.39 7.01 13.09
CA SER A 97 5.37 7.10 14.19
C SER A 97 6.81 6.75 13.76
N TYR A 98 7.02 6.16 12.58
CA TYR A 98 8.35 5.87 12.05
C TYR A 98 8.53 6.04 10.53
N ILE A 99 7.47 6.34 9.77
CA ILE A 99 7.53 6.66 8.34
C ILE A 99 6.75 7.94 8.04
N LYS A 100 7.37 8.84 7.27
CA LYS A 100 6.66 9.88 6.54
C LYS A 100 6.47 9.42 5.10
N TYR A 101 5.23 9.16 4.69
CA TYR A 101 4.88 8.92 3.29
C TYR A 101 4.45 10.24 2.61
N THR A 102 4.95 10.47 1.40
CA THR A 102 4.51 11.56 0.52
C THR A 102 4.07 10.94 -0.81
N GLN A 103 2.78 10.98 -1.09
CA GLN A 103 2.22 10.60 -2.40
C GLN A 103 2.48 11.70 -3.44
N TYR A 104 2.54 11.34 -4.73
CA TYR A 104 2.58 12.28 -5.85
C TYR A 104 1.17 12.75 -6.27
#